data_AF-A0A5B8J0A1-F1
#
_entry.id   AF-A0A5B8J0A1-F1
#
_cell.length_a   1.000
_cell.length_b   1.000
_cell.length_c   1.000
_cell.angle_alpha   90.00
_cell.angle_beta   90.00
_cell.angle_gamma   90.00
#
_symmetry.space_group_name_H-M   'P 1'
#
loop_
_entity.id
_entity.type
_entity.pdbx_description
1 polymer ?
#
loop_
_entity_poly.entity_id
_entity_poly.type
_entity_poly.pdbx_seq_one_letter_code
_entity_poly.pdbx_strand_id
1 'polypeptide(L)'
;MAKPPRVVRENLQFLCAEIDGQLSGARSYFQDPDAGRAQKVILRAGYGDNLRARVQSASQRALSAKGATETSRLLLENMDMVARNLDLISRLARRSLIHAEKVNRTALLRPSVYPKIVKGVATCVADIMPAIASSDSKLALGIGQSKAQLDDFYDQMFRTYTRDMQKSHHTADLANALLAVNEIRRMGDALQSIGEAILSVNIGQSVRFERYFTLRSILSATDTSDDAPDLEPLAETRSGSAISAVQSKDEKGETLNAVFKDGTLKKVREERAGVKSWNSIYPGLAPKILSYEKRGQSAALLIEHLPGQTFEQILLNESDARLQEAQKALSKTLRDIWKSTRTDEPAKMASMDQLAGRMKEVRRIHPDFDPVPVTVGAVELPDFDSLVVEAAKREKALPAPFSVHIHGDFNLDNVIYDHLGRKIRFIDLHRSRYMDYVQDVSVFMVSNYRLQIQDGPVRERIAQVVMDFHATATKFARSQKDQTFEYRLALGLARSFATSTRFTLERSHARRMFVRSRFLLERVLECPQGREGRFKLPIKELFSD
;
A
#
# COMPACT_ATOMS: atom_id res chain seq x y z
N MET A 1 -7.74 20.68 18.14
CA MET A 1 -7.67 20.43 16.68
C MET A 1 -7.46 21.73 15.91
N ALA A 2 -6.69 21.66 14.82
CA ALA A 2 -6.41 22.81 13.97
C ALA A 2 -7.68 23.22 13.17
N LYS A 3 -8.02 24.51 13.18
CA LYS A 3 -9.15 25.05 12.42
C LYS A 3 -8.67 25.53 11.05
N PRO A 4 -9.49 25.39 9.98
CA PRO A 4 -9.10 25.88 8.66
C PRO A 4 -8.88 27.40 8.71
N PRO A 5 -7.93 27.94 7.90
CA PRO A 5 -7.72 29.37 7.80
C PRO A 5 -9.03 30.09 7.48
N ARG A 6 -9.20 31.30 8.01
CA ARG A 6 -10.43 32.09 7.88
C ARG A 6 -10.92 32.17 6.42
N VAL A 7 -10.01 32.45 5.48
CA VAL A 7 -10.33 32.56 4.06
C VAL A 7 -10.87 31.24 3.49
N VAL A 8 -10.26 30.10 3.85
CA VAL A 8 -10.73 28.77 3.42
C VAL A 8 -12.13 28.51 3.99
N ARG A 9 -12.32 28.75 5.29
CA ARG A 9 -13.59 28.54 6.00
C ARG A 9 -14.73 29.39 5.42
N GLU A 10 -14.49 30.68 5.19
CA GLU A 10 -15.49 31.59 4.64
C GLU A 10 -15.90 31.20 3.22
N ASN A 11 -14.95 30.89 2.34
CA ASN A 11 -15.28 30.47 0.98
C ASN A 11 -15.98 29.10 0.94
N LEU A 12 -15.63 28.17 1.84
CA LEU A 12 -16.37 26.91 2.00
C LEU A 12 -17.81 27.14 2.48
N GLN A 13 -18.02 28.05 3.43
CA GLN A 13 -19.37 28.42 3.90
C GLN A 13 -20.21 28.99 2.74
N PHE A 14 -19.66 29.93 1.96
CA PHE A 14 -20.34 30.47 0.79
C PHE A 14 -20.60 29.41 -0.27
N LEU A 15 -19.67 28.47 -0.46
CA LEU A 15 -19.84 27.38 -1.42
C LEU A 15 -20.99 26.46 -0.98
N CYS A 16 -21.06 26.06 0.29
CA CYS A 16 -22.17 25.27 0.82
C CYS A 16 -23.52 25.98 0.60
N ALA A 17 -23.61 27.28 0.90
CA ALA A 17 -24.83 28.07 0.70
C ALA A 17 -25.22 28.17 -0.79
N GLU A 18 -24.24 28.34 -1.68
CA GLU A 18 -24.47 28.36 -3.12
C GLU A 18 -25.00 27.01 -3.64
N ILE A 19 -24.42 25.90 -3.18
CA ILE A 19 -24.86 24.56 -3.59
C ILE A 19 -26.25 24.24 -3.03
N ASP A 20 -26.53 24.59 -1.77
CA ASP A 20 -27.87 24.46 -1.20
C ASP A 20 -28.93 25.24 -2.00
N GLY A 21 -28.59 26.45 -2.45
CA GLY A 21 -29.44 27.24 -3.35
C GLY A 21 -29.70 26.55 -4.71
N GLN A 22 -28.69 25.91 -5.30
CA GLN A 22 -28.85 25.15 -6.54
C GLN A 22 -29.68 23.87 -6.35
N LEU A 23 -29.47 23.14 -5.26
CA LEU A 23 -30.25 21.95 -4.91
C LEU A 23 -31.70 22.30 -4.62
N SER A 24 -31.94 23.43 -3.94
CA SER A 24 -33.29 23.99 -3.74
C SER A 24 -33.96 24.36 -5.06
N GLY A 25 -33.22 24.94 -6.02
CA GLY A 25 -33.71 25.19 -7.37
C GLY A 25 -34.05 23.91 -8.13
N ALA A 26 -33.17 22.90 -8.08
CA ALA A 26 -33.41 21.60 -8.70
C ALA A 26 -34.64 20.90 -8.09
N ARG A 27 -34.82 20.99 -6.76
CA ARG A 27 -36.01 20.48 -6.08
C ARG A 27 -37.29 21.18 -6.57
N SER A 28 -37.27 22.50 -6.68
CA SER A 28 -38.40 23.27 -7.19
C SER A 28 -38.75 22.89 -8.63
N TYR A 29 -37.75 22.63 -9.48
CA TYR A 29 -37.99 22.08 -10.82
C TYR A 29 -38.69 20.71 -10.76
N PHE A 30 -38.21 19.76 -9.96
CA PHE A 30 -38.84 18.44 -9.87
C PHE A 30 -40.22 18.45 -9.17
N GLN A 31 -40.59 19.52 -8.48
CA GLN A 31 -41.94 19.69 -7.94
C GLN A 31 -42.92 20.17 -9.01
N ASP A 32 -42.47 21.07 -9.89
CA ASP A 32 -43.26 21.66 -10.96
C ASP A 32 -42.34 21.94 -12.16
N PRO A 33 -42.14 20.93 -13.04
CA PRO A 33 -41.18 21.01 -14.14
C PRO A 33 -41.51 22.15 -15.10
N ASP A 34 -40.58 23.09 -15.20
CA ASP A 34 -40.66 24.27 -16.05
C ASP A 34 -39.26 24.64 -16.54
N ALA A 35 -39.14 24.97 -17.82
CA ALA A 35 -37.87 25.30 -18.45
C ALA A 35 -37.22 26.54 -17.83
N GLY A 36 -38.03 27.52 -17.42
CA GLY A 36 -37.54 28.70 -16.71
C GLY A 36 -36.91 28.36 -15.36
N ARG A 37 -37.49 27.42 -14.61
CA ARG A 37 -36.92 26.91 -13.35
C ARG A 37 -35.62 26.14 -13.57
N ALA A 38 -35.57 25.27 -14.59
CA ALA A 38 -34.34 24.54 -14.93
C ALA A 38 -33.22 25.50 -15.30
N GLN A 39 -33.50 26.48 -16.17
CA GLN A 39 -32.50 27.40 -16.70
C GLN A 39 -31.85 28.28 -15.62
N LYS A 40 -32.61 28.66 -14.59
CA LYS A 40 -32.09 29.40 -13.42
C LYS A 40 -30.98 28.64 -12.68
N VAL A 41 -31.01 27.31 -12.69
CA VAL A 41 -29.98 26.47 -12.06
C VAL A 41 -28.87 26.13 -13.05
N ILE A 42 -29.23 25.79 -14.29
CA ILE A 42 -28.28 25.40 -15.35
C ILE A 42 -27.27 26.53 -15.66
N LEU A 43 -27.72 27.79 -15.66
CA LEU A 43 -26.83 28.94 -15.90
C LEU A 43 -25.93 29.29 -14.71
N ARG A 44 -26.19 28.72 -13.52
CA ARG A 44 -25.53 29.08 -12.26
C ARG A 44 -24.20 28.33 -12.05
N ALA A 45 -23.37 28.22 -13.08
CA ALA A 45 -22.10 27.50 -13.01
C ALA A 45 -20.96 28.31 -12.36
N GLY A 46 -20.79 29.56 -12.78
CA GLY A 46 -19.54 30.29 -12.54
C GLY A 46 -19.27 30.71 -11.09
N TYR A 47 -20.30 30.93 -10.26
CA TYR A 47 -20.07 31.39 -8.89
C TYR A 47 -19.50 30.28 -7.99
N GLY A 48 -20.04 29.07 -8.06
CA GLY A 48 -19.50 27.90 -7.35
C GLY A 48 -18.06 27.57 -7.78
N ASP A 49 -17.79 27.60 -9.09
CA ASP A 49 -16.46 27.39 -9.66
C ASP A 49 -15.42 28.38 -9.10
N ASN A 50 -15.80 29.66 -8.99
CA ASN A 50 -14.98 30.72 -8.43
C ASN A 50 -14.70 30.54 -6.93
N LEU A 51 -15.72 30.16 -6.15
CA LEU A 51 -15.56 29.89 -4.71
C LEU A 51 -14.62 28.69 -4.47
N ARG A 52 -14.79 27.60 -5.22
CA ARG A 52 -13.88 26.46 -5.21
C ARG A 52 -12.44 26.87 -5.55
N ALA A 53 -12.24 27.67 -6.61
CA ALA A 53 -10.92 28.16 -6.99
C ALA A 53 -10.28 29.01 -5.87
N ARG A 54 -11.06 29.85 -5.19
CA ARG A 54 -10.59 30.63 -4.03
C ARG A 54 -10.17 29.75 -2.86
N VAL A 55 -10.92 28.69 -2.55
CA VAL A 55 -10.52 27.70 -1.53
C VAL A 55 -9.20 27.05 -1.93
N GLN A 56 -9.09 26.55 -3.16
CA GLN A 56 -7.87 25.92 -3.67
C GLN A 56 -6.65 26.84 -3.57
N SER A 57 -6.75 28.07 -4.09
CA SER A 57 -5.65 29.04 -4.04
C SER A 57 -5.31 29.49 -2.62
N ALA A 58 -6.27 29.52 -1.70
CA ALA A 58 -6.01 29.80 -0.29
C ALA A 58 -5.29 28.63 0.38
N SER A 59 -5.72 27.39 0.13
CA SER A 59 -5.07 26.18 0.64
C SER A 59 -3.64 26.05 0.13
N GLN A 60 -3.39 26.23 -1.17
CA GLN A 60 -2.05 26.14 -1.76
C GLN A 60 -1.09 27.20 -1.20
N ARG A 61 -1.55 28.44 -1.02
CA ARG A 61 -0.74 29.50 -0.40
C ARG A 61 -0.39 29.16 1.04
N ALA A 62 -1.34 28.63 1.81
CA ALA A 62 -1.10 28.22 3.19
C ALA A 62 -0.15 27.01 3.28
N LEU A 63 -0.23 26.06 2.34
CA LEU A 63 0.69 24.92 2.25
C LEU A 63 2.13 25.36 1.93
N SER A 64 2.28 26.40 1.12
CA SER A 64 3.58 26.93 0.67
C SER A 64 4.25 27.84 1.70
N ALA A 65 3.56 28.21 2.78
CA ALA A 65 4.13 29.05 3.84
C ALA A 65 5.16 28.28 4.68
N LYS A 66 6.26 28.95 5.06
CA LYS A 66 7.27 28.37 5.98
C LYS A 66 6.60 27.99 7.31
N GLY A 67 6.81 26.74 7.76
CA GLY A 67 6.31 26.26 9.05
C GLY A 67 4.99 25.48 9.01
N ALA A 68 4.49 25.08 7.83
CA ALA A 68 3.32 24.20 7.74
C ALA A 68 3.58 22.84 8.42
N THR A 69 2.88 22.57 9.51
CA THR A 69 2.88 21.25 10.19
C THR A 69 2.15 20.21 9.36
N GLU A 70 2.46 18.93 9.56
CA GLU A 70 1.77 17.82 8.87
C GLU A 70 0.25 17.85 9.08
N THR A 71 -0.20 18.12 10.31
CA THR A 71 -1.63 18.33 10.63
C THR A 71 -2.25 19.48 9.83
N SER A 72 -1.51 20.58 9.66
CA SER A 72 -1.98 21.72 8.87
C SER A 72 -2.04 21.38 7.38
N ARG A 73 -1.10 20.57 6.87
CA ARG A 73 -1.12 20.10 5.48
C ARG A 73 -2.34 19.23 5.22
N LEU A 74 -2.54 18.20 6.04
CA LEU A 74 -3.68 17.31 5.96
C LEU A 74 -5.01 18.07 5.99
N LEU A 75 -5.15 19.03 6.91
CA LEU A 75 -6.32 19.89 6.99
C LEU A 75 -6.57 20.63 5.66
N LEU A 76 -5.57 21.31 5.12
CA LEU A 76 -5.71 22.14 3.92
C LEU A 76 -6.02 21.32 2.66
N GLU A 77 -5.39 20.15 2.52
CA GLU A 77 -5.64 19.21 1.42
C GLU A 77 -7.07 18.66 1.47
N ASN A 78 -7.54 18.29 2.66
CA ASN A 78 -8.90 17.78 2.84
C ASN A 78 -9.97 18.87 2.66
N MET A 79 -9.71 20.12 3.07
CA MET A 79 -10.62 21.23 2.78
C MET A 79 -10.74 21.54 1.29
N ASP A 80 -9.64 21.44 0.55
CA ASP A 80 -9.63 21.53 -0.91
C ASP A 80 -10.40 20.34 -1.55
N MET A 81 -10.29 19.14 -0.99
CA MET A 81 -11.09 17.98 -1.39
C MET A 81 -12.59 18.17 -1.14
N VAL A 82 -12.98 18.75 0.00
CA VAL A 82 -14.38 19.12 0.29
C VAL A 82 -14.89 20.12 -0.76
N ALA A 83 -14.15 21.18 -1.05
CA ALA A 83 -14.54 22.18 -2.04
C ALA A 83 -14.72 21.61 -3.45
N ARG A 84 -13.81 20.72 -3.89
CA ARG A 84 -13.92 20.04 -5.19
C ARG A 84 -15.17 19.19 -5.31
N ASN A 85 -15.53 18.48 -4.24
CA ASN A 85 -16.69 17.60 -4.25
C ASN A 85 -18.01 18.38 -4.12
N LEU A 86 -18.03 19.51 -3.41
CA LEU A 86 -19.16 20.45 -3.45
C LEU A 86 -19.41 20.99 -4.86
N ASP A 87 -18.35 21.40 -5.57
CA ASP A 87 -18.46 21.79 -6.98
C ASP A 87 -18.93 20.62 -7.87
N LEU A 88 -18.48 19.40 -7.61
CA LEU A 88 -18.98 18.23 -8.32
C LEU A 88 -20.49 18.06 -8.14
N ILE A 89 -21.02 18.19 -6.91
CA ILE A 89 -22.47 18.16 -6.64
C ILE A 89 -23.19 19.24 -7.46
N SER A 90 -22.64 20.46 -7.50
CA SER A 90 -23.15 21.57 -8.32
C SER A 90 -23.27 21.18 -9.80
N ARG A 91 -22.19 20.64 -10.39
CA ARG A 91 -22.16 20.21 -11.79
C ARG A 91 -23.15 19.08 -12.07
N LEU A 92 -23.24 18.10 -11.17
CA LEU A 92 -24.18 16.99 -11.28
C LEU A 92 -25.65 17.47 -11.20
N ALA A 93 -25.95 18.45 -10.34
CA ALA A 93 -27.29 19.02 -10.21
C ALA A 93 -27.71 19.75 -11.48
N ARG A 94 -26.79 20.47 -12.14
CA ARG A 94 -27.07 21.10 -13.43
C ARG A 94 -27.27 20.06 -14.54
N ARG A 95 -26.41 19.04 -14.59
CA ARG A 95 -26.50 17.97 -15.60
C ARG A 95 -27.78 17.16 -15.47
N SER A 96 -28.24 16.87 -14.25
CA SER A 96 -29.51 16.17 -14.06
C SER A 96 -30.68 16.95 -14.68
N LEU A 97 -30.69 18.28 -14.52
CA LEU A 97 -31.68 19.15 -15.15
C LEU A 97 -31.54 19.23 -16.68
N ILE A 98 -30.31 19.30 -17.20
CA ILE A 98 -30.07 19.24 -18.66
C ILE A 98 -30.63 17.96 -19.28
N HIS A 99 -30.51 16.82 -18.59
CA HIS A 99 -31.11 15.57 -19.04
C HIS A 99 -32.62 15.58 -18.86
N ALA A 100 -33.13 16.08 -17.74
CA ALA A 100 -34.57 16.17 -17.48
C ALA A 100 -35.29 17.02 -18.54
N GLU A 101 -34.70 18.13 -18.96
CA GLU A 101 -35.26 19.03 -20.00
C GLU A 101 -35.29 18.41 -21.41
N LYS A 102 -34.54 17.32 -21.64
CA LYS A 102 -34.60 16.56 -22.89
C LYS A 102 -35.72 15.52 -22.91
N VAL A 103 -36.45 15.36 -21.81
CA VAL A 103 -37.60 14.46 -21.71
C VAL A 103 -38.83 15.20 -22.21
N ASN A 104 -39.34 14.82 -23.38
CA ASN A 104 -40.49 15.49 -23.99
C ASN A 104 -41.78 15.19 -23.22
N ARG A 105 -41.92 13.96 -22.72
CA ARG A 105 -43.07 13.54 -21.91
C ARG A 105 -42.72 13.57 -20.44
N THR A 106 -43.04 14.68 -19.76
CA THR A 106 -42.75 14.88 -18.33
C THR A 106 -43.23 13.75 -17.43
N ALA A 107 -44.33 13.06 -17.77
CA ALA A 107 -44.80 11.90 -17.04
C ALA A 107 -43.77 10.75 -16.98
N LEU A 108 -42.95 10.59 -18.04
CA LEU A 108 -41.88 9.59 -18.10
C LEU A 108 -40.66 9.98 -17.27
N LEU A 109 -40.46 11.27 -16.98
CA LEU A 109 -39.45 11.74 -16.02
C LEU A 109 -39.79 11.34 -14.59
N ARG A 110 -41.08 11.19 -14.25
CA ARG A 110 -41.54 10.90 -12.88
C ARG A 110 -41.04 11.94 -11.86
N PRO A 111 -41.28 13.25 -12.08
CA PRO A 111 -40.64 14.32 -11.31
C PRO A 111 -40.90 14.23 -9.79
N SER A 112 -42.04 13.69 -9.37
CA SER A 112 -42.44 13.56 -7.96
C SER A 112 -41.51 12.70 -7.09
N VAL A 113 -40.66 11.85 -7.68
CA VAL A 113 -39.77 10.95 -6.92
C VAL A 113 -38.46 11.62 -6.47
N TYR A 114 -38.06 12.73 -7.13
CA TYR A 114 -36.78 13.40 -6.88
C TYR A 114 -36.74 14.36 -5.66
N PRO A 115 -37.81 15.10 -5.29
CA PRO A 115 -37.70 16.11 -4.25
C PRO A 115 -37.20 15.59 -2.90
N LYS A 116 -37.56 14.35 -2.54
CA LYS A 116 -37.11 13.70 -1.30
C LYS A 116 -35.61 13.41 -1.34
N ILE A 117 -35.09 12.81 -2.42
CA ILE A 117 -33.68 12.45 -2.51
C ILE A 117 -32.78 13.69 -2.62
N VAL A 118 -33.21 14.71 -3.38
CA VAL A 118 -32.49 15.99 -3.52
C VAL A 118 -32.47 16.74 -2.19
N LYS A 119 -33.55 16.69 -1.42
CA LYS A 119 -33.57 17.24 -0.05
C LYS A 119 -32.57 16.52 0.86
N GLY A 120 -32.42 15.20 0.74
CA GLY A 120 -31.41 14.44 1.48
C GLY A 120 -29.99 14.93 1.20
N VAL A 121 -29.65 15.14 -0.08
CA VAL A 121 -28.36 15.72 -0.49
C VAL A 121 -28.17 17.13 0.12
N ALA A 122 -29.20 17.98 0.08
CA ALA A 122 -29.14 19.32 0.66
C ALA A 122 -28.92 19.30 2.18
N THR A 123 -29.56 18.39 2.90
CA THR A 123 -29.31 18.17 4.34
C THR A 123 -27.85 17.80 4.58
N CYS A 124 -27.28 16.85 3.82
CA CYS A 124 -25.87 16.51 3.95
C CYS A 124 -24.94 17.71 3.67
N VAL A 125 -25.27 18.55 2.68
CA VAL A 125 -24.50 19.78 2.40
C VAL A 125 -24.56 20.76 3.58
N ALA A 126 -25.72 20.90 4.23
CA ALA A 126 -25.89 21.75 5.41
C ALA A 126 -25.06 21.24 6.61
N ASP A 127 -24.86 19.93 6.74
CA ASP A 127 -24.11 19.31 7.84
C ASP A 127 -22.58 19.43 7.69
N ILE A 128 -22.05 19.79 6.50
CA ILE A 128 -20.60 19.87 6.24
C ILE A 128 -19.90 20.86 7.17
N MET A 129 -20.40 22.10 7.24
CA MET A 129 -19.75 23.15 8.04
C MET A 129 -19.85 22.86 9.55
N PRO A 130 -21.00 22.40 10.10
CA PRO A 130 -21.07 21.87 11.46
C PRO A 130 -20.09 20.73 11.73
N ALA A 131 -19.99 19.73 10.83
CA ALA A 131 -19.08 18.59 11.00
C ALA A 131 -17.61 19.04 11.07
N ILE A 132 -17.21 20.01 10.25
CA ILE A 132 -15.85 20.59 10.28
C ILE A 132 -15.63 21.43 11.54
N ALA A 133 -16.60 22.27 11.92
CA ALA A 133 -16.44 23.22 13.02
C ALA A 133 -16.34 22.54 14.40
N SER A 134 -17.11 21.46 14.58
CA SER A 134 -17.19 20.68 15.81
C SER A 134 -16.28 19.45 15.80
N SER A 135 -15.59 19.19 14.68
CA SER A 135 -14.82 17.97 14.45
C SER A 135 -15.64 16.70 14.74
N ASP A 136 -16.89 16.72 14.28
CA ASP A 136 -17.88 15.69 14.57
C ASP A 136 -17.79 14.54 13.56
N SER A 137 -17.13 13.47 13.99
CA SER A 137 -16.99 12.26 13.18
C SER A 137 -18.31 11.55 12.90
N LYS A 138 -19.33 11.66 13.78
CA LYS A 138 -20.65 11.05 13.55
C LYS A 138 -21.38 11.77 12.42
N LEU A 139 -21.33 13.10 12.39
CA LEU A 139 -21.87 13.88 11.27
C LEU A 139 -21.11 13.60 9.97
N ALA A 140 -19.77 13.53 10.00
CA ALA A 140 -18.96 13.19 8.82
C ALA A 140 -19.33 11.81 8.23
N LEU A 141 -19.55 10.81 9.09
CA LEU A 141 -20.03 9.50 8.69
C LEU A 141 -21.44 9.56 8.08
N GLY A 142 -22.35 10.28 8.73
CA GLY A 142 -23.72 10.46 8.24
C GLY A 142 -23.77 11.09 6.83
N ILE A 143 -22.96 12.12 6.59
CA ILE A 143 -22.83 12.77 5.28
C ILE A 143 -22.45 11.73 4.21
N GLY A 144 -21.40 10.96 4.45
CA GLY A 144 -20.92 10.03 3.42
C GLY A 144 -21.75 8.74 3.29
N GLN A 145 -22.40 8.28 4.37
CA GLN A 145 -23.29 7.11 4.33
C GLN A 145 -24.61 7.38 3.59
N SER A 146 -24.97 8.65 3.36
CA SER A 146 -26.11 9.02 2.52
C SER A 146 -26.05 8.42 1.11
N LYS A 147 -24.85 8.09 0.62
CA LYS A 147 -24.63 7.40 -0.66
C LYS A 147 -25.47 6.13 -0.80
N ALA A 148 -25.60 5.32 0.26
CA ALA A 148 -26.37 4.08 0.19
C ALA A 148 -27.84 4.35 -0.20
N GLN A 149 -28.43 5.41 0.34
CA GLN A 149 -29.80 5.81 0.01
C GLN A 149 -29.94 6.28 -1.44
N LEU A 150 -28.90 6.93 -1.99
CA LEU A 150 -28.86 7.39 -3.38
C LEU A 150 -28.67 6.23 -4.37
N ASP A 151 -27.86 5.23 -4.01
CA ASP A 151 -27.67 4.01 -4.80
C ASP A 151 -28.96 3.15 -4.79
N ASP A 152 -29.60 2.96 -3.64
CA ASP A 152 -30.89 2.24 -3.54
C ASP A 152 -31.98 2.90 -4.40
N PHE A 153 -32.07 4.24 -4.34
CA PHE A 153 -32.99 5.02 -5.16
C PHE A 153 -32.69 4.86 -6.67
N TYR A 154 -31.42 4.89 -7.05
CA TYR A 154 -31.01 4.68 -8.44
C TYR A 154 -31.39 3.28 -8.92
N ASP A 155 -31.11 2.23 -8.14
CA ASP A 155 -31.42 0.84 -8.52
C ASP A 155 -32.92 0.64 -8.74
N GLN A 156 -33.75 1.25 -7.88
CA GLN A 156 -35.20 1.26 -8.06
C GLN A 156 -35.60 1.92 -9.39
N MET A 157 -35.06 3.10 -9.68
CA MET A 157 -35.40 3.86 -10.90
C MET A 157 -34.85 3.18 -12.16
N PHE A 158 -33.65 2.61 -12.09
CA PHE A 158 -33.01 1.86 -13.18
C PHE A 158 -33.89 0.68 -13.61
N ARG A 159 -34.34 -0.15 -12.66
CA ARG A 159 -35.24 -1.28 -12.95
C ARG A 159 -36.56 -0.82 -13.56
N THR A 160 -37.07 0.32 -13.11
CA THR A 160 -38.35 0.85 -13.61
C THR A 160 -38.20 1.38 -15.04
N TYR A 161 -37.23 2.24 -15.31
CA TYR A 161 -37.00 2.79 -16.64
C TYR A 161 -36.62 1.72 -17.67
N THR A 162 -35.75 0.77 -17.31
CA THR A 162 -35.36 -0.31 -18.24
C THR A 162 -36.53 -1.22 -18.60
N ARG A 163 -37.42 -1.52 -17.64
CA ARG A 163 -38.67 -2.25 -17.92
C ARG A 163 -39.58 -1.48 -18.88
N ASP A 164 -39.70 -0.16 -18.71
CA ASP A 164 -40.53 0.67 -19.58
C ASP A 164 -39.93 0.82 -20.99
N MET A 165 -38.60 0.84 -21.10
CA MET A 165 -37.89 0.86 -22.39
C MET A 165 -38.16 -0.41 -23.19
N GLN A 166 -38.24 -1.57 -22.51
CA GLN A 166 -38.58 -2.83 -23.17
C GLN A 166 -40.02 -2.85 -23.73
N LYS A 167 -40.92 -2.01 -23.18
CA LYS A 167 -42.36 -2.03 -23.48
C LYS A 167 -42.85 -0.83 -24.28
N SER A 168 -42.05 0.22 -24.45
CA SER A 168 -42.48 1.49 -25.06
C SER A 168 -41.55 1.93 -26.19
N HIS A 169 -42.09 2.72 -27.12
CA HIS A 169 -41.31 3.38 -28.17
C HIS A 169 -40.68 4.72 -27.71
N HIS A 170 -40.80 5.09 -26.43
CA HIS A 170 -40.28 6.34 -25.87
C HIS A 170 -38.90 6.17 -25.23
N THR A 171 -38.04 5.40 -25.89
CA THR A 171 -36.71 5.05 -25.38
C THR A 171 -35.82 6.27 -25.13
N ALA A 172 -35.92 7.30 -25.97
CA ALA A 172 -35.16 8.55 -25.80
C ALA A 172 -35.54 9.33 -24.53
N ASP A 173 -36.83 9.46 -24.24
CA ASP A 173 -37.33 10.12 -23.02
C ASP A 173 -36.90 9.33 -21.77
N LEU A 174 -37.06 8.00 -21.80
CA LEU A 174 -36.65 7.13 -20.70
C LEU A 174 -35.13 7.11 -20.49
N ALA A 175 -34.34 7.22 -21.56
CA ALA A 175 -32.88 7.27 -21.48
C ALA A 175 -32.42 8.58 -20.83
N ASN A 176 -33.03 9.71 -21.22
CA ASN A 176 -32.76 10.99 -20.57
C ASN A 176 -33.21 11.01 -19.10
N ALA A 177 -34.35 10.41 -18.76
CA ALA A 177 -34.78 10.24 -17.38
C ALA A 177 -33.79 9.38 -16.56
N LEU A 178 -33.25 8.31 -17.17
CA LEU A 178 -32.22 7.46 -16.56
C LEU A 178 -30.90 8.21 -16.34
N LEU A 179 -30.49 9.05 -17.29
CA LEU A 179 -29.32 9.91 -17.14
C LEU A 179 -29.53 10.96 -16.04
N ALA A 180 -30.72 11.55 -15.94
CA ALA A 180 -31.06 12.50 -14.88
C ALA A 180 -30.92 11.89 -13.48
N VAL A 181 -31.44 10.66 -13.27
CA VAL A 181 -31.28 9.96 -11.98
C VAL A 181 -29.84 9.50 -11.74
N ASN A 182 -29.10 9.12 -12.77
CA ASN A 182 -27.68 8.75 -12.63
C ASN A 182 -26.83 9.93 -12.14
N GLU A 183 -27.08 11.15 -12.63
CA GLU A 183 -26.35 12.32 -12.14
C GLU A 183 -26.65 12.61 -10.66
N ILE A 184 -27.89 12.36 -10.20
CA ILE A 184 -28.24 12.45 -8.77
C ILE A 184 -27.55 11.36 -7.96
N ARG A 185 -27.55 10.09 -8.42
CA ARG A 185 -26.81 8.99 -7.78
C ARG A 185 -25.34 9.36 -7.53
N ARG A 186 -24.69 9.95 -8.53
CA ARG A 186 -23.28 10.37 -8.47
C ARG A 186 -23.00 11.46 -7.44
N MET A 187 -24.02 12.19 -6.97
CA MET A 187 -23.83 13.10 -5.84
C MET A 187 -23.46 12.34 -4.56
N GLY A 188 -23.91 11.08 -4.41
CA GLY A 188 -23.54 10.21 -3.30
C GLY A 188 -22.03 9.90 -3.27
N ASP A 189 -21.40 9.72 -4.44
CA ASP A 189 -19.95 9.53 -4.54
C ASP A 189 -19.18 10.78 -4.02
N ALA A 190 -19.69 11.97 -4.35
CA ALA A 190 -19.13 13.23 -3.88
C ALA A 190 -19.34 13.42 -2.37
N LEU A 191 -20.53 13.11 -1.83
CA LEU A 191 -20.83 13.16 -0.40
C LEU A 191 -19.98 12.17 0.40
N GLN A 192 -19.76 10.96 -0.11
CA GLN A 192 -18.84 9.99 0.50
C GLN A 192 -17.42 10.57 0.60
N SER A 193 -16.93 11.15 -0.49
CA SER A 193 -15.60 11.77 -0.52
C SER A 193 -15.48 12.96 0.44
N ILE A 194 -16.56 13.74 0.63
CA ILE A 194 -16.62 14.81 1.63
C ILE A 194 -16.57 14.24 3.05
N GLY A 195 -17.37 13.21 3.35
CA GLY A 195 -17.38 12.55 4.66
C GLY A 195 -16.02 11.96 5.02
N GLU A 196 -15.36 11.29 4.08
CA GLU A 196 -14.00 10.75 4.26
C GLU A 196 -12.95 11.86 4.46
N ALA A 197 -13.07 12.98 3.76
CA ALA A 197 -12.17 14.13 3.93
C ALA A 197 -12.27 14.74 5.33
N ILE A 198 -13.50 14.96 5.82
CA ILE A 198 -13.74 15.52 7.16
C ILE A 198 -13.26 14.53 8.22
N LEU A 199 -13.58 13.25 8.05
CA LEU A 199 -13.14 12.19 8.96
C LEU A 199 -11.61 12.08 9.03
N SER A 200 -10.92 12.20 7.90
CA SER A 200 -9.45 12.18 7.84
C SER A 200 -8.83 13.31 8.66
N VAL A 201 -9.43 14.51 8.61
CA VAL A 201 -9.00 15.65 9.43
C VAL A 201 -9.24 15.38 10.92
N ASN A 202 -10.38 14.81 11.27
CA ASN A 202 -10.73 14.49 12.67
C ASN A 202 -9.83 13.37 13.23
N ILE A 203 -9.40 12.42 12.40
CA ILE A 203 -8.50 11.35 12.83
C ILE A 203 -7.03 11.80 12.82
N GLY A 204 -6.68 12.79 12.01
CA GLY A 204 -5.29 13.25 11.86
C GLY A 204 -4.47 12.47 10.83
N GLN A 205 -5.11 11.59 10.05
CA GLN A 205 -4.50 10.92 8.89
C GLN A 205 -5.54 10.65 7.79
N SER A 206 -5.08 10.36 6.57
CA SER A 206 -5.94 9.98 5.45
C SER A 206 -6.61 8.63 5.71
N VAL A 207 -7.94 8.61 5.79
CA VAL A 207 -8.73 7.40 6.09
C VAL A 207 -9.97 7.32 5.20
N ARG A 208 -10.16 6.16 4.56
CA ARG A 208 -11.40 5.80 3.87
C ARG A 208 -12.39 5.13 4.84
N PHE A 209 -13.68 5.19 4.54
CA PHE A 209 -14.70 4.59 5.41
C PHE A 209 -14.51 3.09 5.62
N GLU A 210 -14.15 2.33 4.58
CA GLU A 210 -13.90 0.90 4.73
C GLU A 210 -12.84 0.62 5.80
N ARG A 211 -11.75 1.41 5.79
CA ARG A 211 -10.66 1.31 6.76
C ARG A 211 -11.13 1.74 8.15
N TYR A 212 -11.84 2.86 8.26
CA TYR A 212 -12.37 3.35 9.53
C TYR A 212 -13.29 2.33 10.21
N PHE A 213 -14.26 1.78 9.47
CA PHE A 213 -15.19 0.82 10.06
C PHE A 213 -14.51 -0.49 10.44
N THR A 214 -13.56 -0.97 9.64
CA THR A 214 -12.80 -2.20 9.95
C THR A 214 -11.92 -2.00 11.18
N LEU A 215 -11.34 -0.81 11.33
CA LEU A 215 -10.60 -0.46 12.52
C LEU A 215 -11.54 -0.37 13.73
N ARG A 216 -12.67 0.32 13.61
CA ARG A 216 -13.65 0.47 14.69
C ARG A 216 -14.19 -0.89 15.15
N SER A 217 -14.52 -1.80 14.24
CA SER A 217 -14.99 -3.14 14.60
C SER A 217 -13.91 -3.95 15.33
N ILE A 218 -12.65 -3.86 14.90
CA ILE A 218 -11.51 -4.46 15.61
C ILE A 218 -11.33 -3.84 17.02
N LEU A 219 -11.38 -2.51 17.14
CA LEU A 219 -11.12 -1.83 18.40
C LEU A 219 -12.30 -1.90 19.37
N SER A 220 -13.54 -1.86 18.88
CA SER A 220 -14.74 -2.03 19.72
C SER A 220 -14.85 -3.43 20.35
N ALA A 221 -14.16 -4.42 19.79
CA ALA A 221 -14.00 -5.74 20.42
C ALA A 221 -13.02 -5.71 21.61
N THR A 222 -12.29 -4.61 21.80
CA THR A 222 -11.21 -4.45 22.77
C THR A 222 -11.41 -3.24 23.71
N ASP A 223 -12.23 -2.26 23.31
CA ASP A 223 -12.43 -0.97 23.99
C ASP A 223 -13.93 -0.60 24.01
N THR A 224 -14.46 -0.19 25.16
CA THR A 224 -15.88 0.14 25.37
C THR A 224 -16.22 1.61 25.10
N SER A 225 -15.26 2.42 24.70
CA SER A 225 -15.46 3.85 24.41
C SER A 225 -16.00 4.08 22.98
N ASP A 226 -16.92 5.04 22.83
CA ASP A 226 -17.51 5.45 21.54
C ASP A 226 -16.68 6.57 20.86
N ASP A 227 -15.47 6.82 21.37
CA ASP A 227 -14.54 7.84 20.88
C ASP A 227 -13.83 7.38 19.59
N ALA A 228 -13.40 8.35 18.79
CA ALA A 228 -12.62 8.06 17.59
C ALA A 228 -11.26 7.47 18.01
N PRO A 229 -10.80 6.38 17.35
CA PRO A 229 -9.55 5.76 17.71
C PRO A 229 -8.37 6.70 17.42
N ASP A 230 -7.46 6.84 18.37
CA ASP A 230 -6.22 7.58 18.18
C ASP A 230 -5.27 6.74 17.32
N LEU A 231 -4.81 7.33 16.22
CA LEU A 231 -4.04 6.62 15.21
C LEU A 231 -2.84 7.44 14.76
N GLU A 232 -1.67 6.88 14.97
CA GLU A 232 -0.44 7.45 14.44
C GLU A 232 -0.02 6.68 13.18
N PRO A 233 0.15 7.35 12.03
CA PRO A 233 0.66 6.69 10.83
C PRO A 233 2.10 6.22 11.06
N LEU A 234 2.37 4.94 10.80
CA LEU A 234 3.72 4.37 10.87
C LEU A 234 4.36 4.28 9.48
N ALA A 235 3.61 3.82 8.49
CA ALA A 235 4.10 3.68 7.11
C ALA A 235 2.94 3.46 6.13
N GLU A 236 3.17 3.79 4.86
CA GLU A 236 2.35 3.32 3.74
C GLU A 236 3.14 2.29 2.93
N THR A 237 2.52 1.15 2.63
CA THR A 237 3.17 0.15 1.78
C THR A 237 3.01 0.54 0.31
N ARG A 238 3.99 0.18 -0.53
CA ARG A 238 3.92 0.38 -2.00
C ARG A 238 2.73 -0.32 -2.68
N SER A 239 2.07 -1.23 -1.98
CA SER A 239 0.85 -1.91 -2.43
C SER A 239 -0.46 -1.19 -2.04
N GLY A 240 -0.37 -0.03 -1.36
CA GLY A 240 -1.52 0.73 -0.90
C GLY A 240 -2.16 0.27 0.42
N SER A 241 -1.53 -0.68 1.13
CA SER A 241 -1.88 -0.99 2.53
C SER A 241 -1.31 0.08 3.45
N ALA A 242 -2.08 0.57 4.41
CA ALA A 242 -1.62 1.57 5.36
C ALA A 242 -1.37 0.93 6.73
N ILE A 243 -0.26 1.29 7.35
CA ILE A 243 0.19 0.78 8.64
C ILE A 243 0.08 1.92 9.65
N SER A 244 -0.71 1.72 10.69
CA SER A 244 -0.88 2.70 11.77
C SER A 244 -0.58 2.06 13.12
N ALA A 245 0.08 2.80 14.00
CA ALA A 245 0.13 2.49 15.41
C ALA A 245 -1.24 2.82 16.01
N VAL A 246 -1.69 1.94 16.89
CA VAL A 246 -2.90 2.13 17.68
C VAL A 246 -2.52 1.92 19.14
N GLN A 247 -2.86 2.88 19.99
CA GLN A 247 -2.83 2.71 21.43
C GLN A 247 -4.24 2.34 21.87
N SER A 248 -4.44 1.13 22.39
CA SER A 248 -5.68 0.76 23.07
C SER A 248 -5.38 0.43 24.52
N LYS A 249 -6.37 0.58 25.39
CA LYS A 249 -6.29 0.00 26.74
C LYS A 249 -6.89 -1.39 26.69
N ASP A 250 -6.25 -2.35 27.34
CA ASP A 250 -6.85 -3.68 27.53
C ASP A 250 -7.86 -3.66 28.70
N GLU A 251 -8.53 -4.79 28.94
CA GLU A 251 -9.48 -4.96 30.06
C GLU A 251 -8.85 -4.71 31.45
N LYS A 252 -7.51 -4.70 31.54
CA LYS A 252 -6.73 -4.45 32.77
C LYS A 252 -6.19 -3.03 32.86
N GLY A 253 -6.45 -2.18 31.86
CA GLY A 253 -5.97 -0.81 31.78
C GLY A 253 -4.51 -0.66 31.34
N GLU A 254 -3.85 -1.73 30.89
CA GLU A 254 -2.52 -1.66 30.29
C GLU A 254 -2.61 -1.09 28.87
N THR A 255 -1.69 -0.19 28.52
CA THR A 255 -1.64 0.42 27.19
C THR A 255 -1.01 -0.57 26.21
N LEU A 256 -1.84 -1.14 25.35
CA LEU A 256 -1.43 -2.04 24.29
C LEU A 256 -1.03 -1.22 23.05
N ASN A 257 0.26 -1.19 22.76
CA ASN A 257 0.76 -0.66 21.50
C ASN A 257 0.61 -1.73 20.41
N ALA A 258 -0.23 -1.45 19.43
CA ALA A 258 -0.54 -2.36 18.34
C ALA A 258 -0.28 -1.70 16.98
N VAL A 259 -0.03 -2.53 15.97
CA VAL A 259 0.14 -2.15 14.58
C VAL A 259 -1.05 -2.67 13.80
N PHE A 260 -1.83 -1.76 13.22
CA PHE A 260 -2.94 -2.07 12.34
C PHE A 260 -2.42 -2.18 10.90
N LYS A 261 -2.68 -3.32 10.24
CA LYS A 261 -2.41 -3.56 8.82
C LYS A 261 -3.70 -3.94 8.09
N ASP A 262 -4.01 -3.29 6.99
CA ASP A 262 -5.15 -3.63 6.12
C ASP A 262 -4.73 -3.94 4.68
N GLY A 263 -5.60 -4.62 3.92
CA GLY A 263 -5.34 -4.89 2.50
C GLY A 263 -6.25 -5.95 1.92
N THR A 264 -5.86 -6.46 0.75
CA THR A 264 -6.61 -7.54 0.09
C THR A 264 -6.65 -8.79 0.96
N LEU A 265 -7.79 -9.50 0.93
CA LEU A 265 -8.02 -10.68 1.75
C LEU A 265 -6.91 -11.73 1.60
N LYS A 266 -6.44 -11.97 0.38
CA LYS A 266 -5.38 -12.95 0.10
C LYS A 266 -4.08 -12.58 0.83
N LYS A 267 -3.63 -11.34 0.67
CA LYS A 267 -2.37 -10.84 1.25
C LYS A 267 -2.39 -10.89 2.78
N VAL A 268 -3.48 -10.43 3.40
CA VAL A 268 -3.59 -10.41 4.87
C VAL A 268 -3.70 -11.82 5.44
N ARG A 269 -4.31 -12.77 4.70
CA ARG A 269 -4.32 -14.19 5.09
C ARG A 269 -2.93 -14.82 5.03
N GLU A 270 -2.16 -14.52 3.99
CA GLU A 270 -0.77 -14.99 3.86
C GLU A 270 0.10 -14.44 5.01
N GLU A 271 0.00 -13.15 5.32
CA GLU A 271 0.70 -12.53 6.47
C GLU A 271 0.28 -13.20 7.80
N ARG A 272 -1.03 -13.38 8.03
CA ARG A 272 -1.55 -14.05 9.23
C ARG A 272 -1.01 -15.48 9.36
N ALA A 273 -0.95 -16.22 8.25
CA ALA A 273 -0.41 -17.58 8.24
C ALA A 273 1.08 -17.59 8.56
N GLY A 274 1.86 -16.68 7.96
CA GLY A 274 3.29 -16.51 8.26
C GLY A 274 3.55 -16.21 9.74
N VAL A 275 2.83 -15.23 10.30
CA VAL A 275 2.96 -14.87 11.72
C VAL A 275 2.57 -16.02 12.65
N LYS A 276 1.50 -16.77 12.35
CA LYS A 276 1.11 -17.96 13.12
C LYS A 276 2.17 -19.05 13.06
N SER A 277 2.70 -19.34 11.87
CA SER A 277 3.76 -20.33 11.65
C SER A 277 4.98 -20.01 12.51
N TRP A 278 5.46 -18.77 12.44
CA TRP A 278 6.62 -18.35 13.22
C TRP A 278 6.40 -18.36 14.72
N ASN A 279 5.23 -17.95 15.21
CA ASN A 279 4.92 -18.04 16.64
C ASN A 279 4.87 -19.50 17.15
N SER A 280 4.53 -20.46 16.28
CA SER A 280 4.60 -21.89 16.61
C SER A 280 6.03 -22.43 16.57
N ILE A 281 6.88 -21.94 15.65
CA ILE A 281 8.23 -22.43 15.41
C ILE A 281 9.25 -21.84 16.38
N TYR A 282 9.18 -20.53 16.57
CA TYR A 282 10.09 -19.78 17.44
C TYR A 282 9.29 -18.69 18.17
N PRO A 283 8.65 -19.03 19.31
CA PRO A 283 7.84 -18.09 20.07
C PRO A 283 8.61 -16.81 20.41
N GLY A 284 8.00 -15.66 20.10
CA GLY A 284 8.62 -14.36 20.31
C GLY A 284 9.58 -13.92 19.20
N LEU A 285 9.67 -14.60 18.06
CA LEU A 285 10.36 -14.04 16.89
C LEU A 285 9.45 -13.14 16.06
N ALA A 286 8.21 -13.58 15.85
CA ALA A 286 7.18 -12.83 15.15
C ALA A 286 6.33 -12.01 16.13
N PRO A 287 5.61 -10.97 15.66
CA PRO A 287 4.64 -10.27 16.50
C PRO A 287 3.47 -11.18 16.85
N LYS A 288 2.81 -10.95 17.98
CA LYS A 288 1.53 -11.63 18.28
C LYS A 288 0.42 -11.07 17.40
N ILE A 289 -0.51 -11.94 16.97
CA ILE A 289 -1.76 -11.51 16.34
C ILE A 289 -2.75 -11.21 17.46
N LEU A 290 -3.21 -9.96 17.52
CA LEU A 290 -4.17 -9.49 18.50
C LEU A 290 -5.60 -9.71 17.99
N SER A 291 -5.86 -9.34 16.74
CA SER A 291 -7.16 -9.54 16.11
C SER A 291 -7.05 -9.69 14.59
N TYR A 292 -8.11 -10.22 13.97
CA TYR A 292 -8.23 -10.37 12.52
C TYR A 292 -9.68 -10.21 12.10
N GLU A 293 -9.93 -9.34 11.12
CA GLU A 293 -11.27 -9.12 10.59
C GLU A 293 -11.31 -9.19 9.06
N LYS A 294 -12.40 -9.72 8.53
CA LYS A 294 -12.66 -9.84 7.09
C LYS A 294 -13.91 -9.05 6.72
N ARG A 295 -13.81 -8.19 5.71
CA ARG A 295 -14.93 -7.49 5.08
C ARG A 295 -14.85 -7.60 3.56
N GLY A 296 -15.77 -8.37 2.96
CA GLY A 296 -15.80 -8.59 1.52
C GLY A 296 -14.48 -9.17 0.98
N GLN A 297 -13.84 -8.44 0.07
CA GLN A 297 -12.55 -8.78 -0.55
C GLN A 297 -11.33 -8.18 0.20
N SER A 298 -11.57 -7.49 1.31
CA SER A 298 -10.56 -6.88 2.16
C SER A 298 -10.49 -7.57 3.52
N ALA A 299 -9.34 -7.47 4.16
CA ALA A 299 -9.16 -7.91 5.53
C ALA A 299 -8.21 -6.96 6.28
N ALA A 300 -8.28 -6.99 7.60
CA ALA A 300 -7.38 -6.28 8.48
C ALA A 300 -6.83 -7.21 9.56
N LEU A 301 -5.64 -6.86 10.03
CA LEU A 301 -4.87 -7.57 11.03
C LEU A 301 -4.33 -6.56 12.02
N LEU A 302 -4.61 -6.78 13.31
CA LEU A 302 -3.96 -6.07 14.40
C LEU A 302 -2.87 -6.97 14.98
N ILE A 303 -1.64 -6.49 14.98
CA ILE A 303 -0.48 -7.23 15.50
C ILE A 303 0.21 -6.42 16.60
N GLU A 304 0.93 -7.10 17.48
CA GLU A 304 1.77 -6.47 18.51
C GLU A 304 2.80 -5.51 17.88
N HIS A 305 2.94 -4.31 18.47
CA HIS A 305 4.06 -3.44 18.15
C HIS A 305 5.37 -4.01 18.71
N LEU A 306 6.34 -4.24 17.84
CA LEU A 306 7.63 -4.80 18.24
C LEU A 306 8.60 -3.67 18.66
N PRO A 307 9.19 -3.74 19.87
CA PRO A 307 10.22 -2.77 20.27
C PRO A 307 11.54 -3.04 19.53
N GLY A 308 12.37 -1.99 19.43
CA GLY A 308 13.70 -2.07 18.84
C GLY A 308 13.87 -1.22 17.57
N GLN A 309 15.04 -1.35 16.95
CA GLN A 309 15.39 -0.66 15.70
C GLN A 309 15.55 -1.70 14.58
N THR A 310 15.26 -1.30 13.34
CA THR A 310 15.54 -2.17 12.19
C THR A 310 17.05 -2.37 12.05
N PHE A 311 17.47 -3.50 11.50
CA PHE A 311 18.87 -3.80 11.27
C PHE A 311 19.51 -2.77 10.33
N GLU A 312 18.73 -2.23 9.38
CA GLU A 312 19.11 -1.07 8.56
C GLU A 312 19.48 0.15 9.39
N GLN A 313 18.61 0.58 10.31
CA GLN A 313 18.88 1.74 11.15
C GLN A 313 20.13 1.54 12.00
N ILE A 314 20.33 0.33 12.55
CA ILE A 314 21.51 0.01 13.35
C ILE A 314 22.77 0.03 12.47
N LEU A 315 22.70 -0.53 11.28
CA LEU A 315 23.80 -0.54 10.33
C LEU A 315 24.23 0.88 9.97
N LEU A 316 23.27 1.79 9.75
CA LEU A 316 23.55 3.13 9.25
C LEU A 316 23.86 4.16 10.33
N ASN A 317 23.23 4.07 11.50
CA ASN A 317 23.20 5.18 12.45
C ASN A 317 23.81 4.86 13.82
N GLU A 318 23.94 3.58 14.18
CA GLU A 318 24.40 3.18 15.52
C GLU A 318 25.90 2.91 15.58
N SER A 319 26.45 2.74 16.79
CA SER A 319 27.88 2.43 16.98
C SER A 319 28.24 1.02 16.51
N ASP A 320 29.53 0.80 16.19
CA ASP A 320 30.04 -0.51 15.79
C ASP A 320 29.81 -1.58 16.88
N ALA A 321 29.88 -1.19 18.16
CA ALA A 321 29.60 -2.09 19.27
C ALA A 321 28.14 -2.60 19.24
N ARG A 322 27.18 -1.70 18.95
CA ARG A 322 25.75 -2.06 18.86
C ARG A 322 25.47 -2.89 17.61
N LEU A 323 26.10 -2.56 16.48
CA LEU A 323 26.00 -3.36 15.27
C LEU A 323 26.55 -4.78 15.48
N GLN A 324 27.72 -4.92 16.11
CA GLN A 324 28.28 -6.24 16.43
C GLN A 324 27.38 -7.04 17.37
N GLU A 325 26.73 -6.38 18.33
CA GLU A 325 25.77 -7.02 19.22
C GLU A 325 24.56 -7.55 18.44
N ALA A 326 23.98 -6.73 17.56
CA ALA A 326 22.88 -7.11 16.68
C ALA A 326 23.28 -8.25 15.73
N GLN A 327 24.47 -8.20 15.11
CA GLN A 327 25.01 -9.27 14.25
C GLN A 327 25.16 -10.59 15.02
N LYS A 328 25.67 -10.54 16.26
CA LYS A 328 25.81 -11.72 17.13
C LYS A 328 24.44 -12.31 17.48
N ALA A 329 23.47 -11.47 17.83
CA ALA A 329 22.10 -11.90 18.12
C ALA A 329 21.45 -12.54 16.88
N LEU A 330 21.54 -11.89 15.71
CA LEU A 330 21.04 -12.39 14.44
C LEU A 330 21.66 -13.75 14.06
N SER A 331 22.98 -13.85 14.15
CA SER A 331 23.72 -15.08 13.84
C SER A 331 23.40 -16.23 14.79
N LYS A 332 23.07 -15.92 16.06
CA LYS A 332 22.60 -16.92 17.02
C LYS A 332 21.19 -17.38 16.66
N THR A 333 20.26 -16.44 16.53
CA THR A 333 18.86 -16.71 16.21
C THR A 333 18.70 -17.52 14.92
N LEU A 334 19.38 -17.14 13.83
CA LEU A 334 19.30 -17.87 12.57
C LEU A 334 19.85 -19.30 12.67
N ARG A 335 20.98 -19.50 13.35
CA ARG A 335 21.51 -20.86 13.56
C ARG A 335 20.56 -21.72 14.38
N ASP A 336 19.93 -21.13 15.39
CA ASP A 336 18.96 -21.86 16.23
C ASP A 336 17.73 -22.24 15.40
N ILE A 337 17.18 -21.31 14.60
CA ILE A 337 16.06 -21.58 13.67
C ILE A 337 16.43 -22.64 12.64
N TRP A 338 17.56 -22.49 11.95
CA TRP A 338 17.96 -23.44 10.89
C TRP A 338 18.21 -24.83 11.45
N LYS A 339 18.70 -24.96 12.68
CA LYS A 339 18.86 -26.26 13.33
C LYS A 339 17.53 -26.85 13.78
N SER A 340 16.67 -26.06 14.42
CA SER A 340 15.40 -26.55 14.99
C SER A 340 14.37 -26.89 13.93
N THR A 341 14.41 -26.22 12.78
CA THR A 341 13.46 -26.41 11.67
C THR A 341 14.02 -27.27 10.54
N ARG A 342 15.21 -27.84 10.70
CA ARG A 342 15.81 -28.70 9.68
C ARG A 342 14.94 -29.94 9.45
N THR A 343 14.63 -30.20 8.19
CA THR A 343 14.05 -31.48 7.74
C THR A 343 14.95 -32.12 6.70
N ASP A 344 14.92 -33.44 6.56
CA ASP A 344 15.71 -34.16 5.55
C ASP A 344 15.12 -34.06 4.13
N GLU A 345 14.04 -33.29 3.96
CA GLU A 345 13.43 -33.07 2.64
C GLU A 345 14.31 -32.12 1.80
N PRO A 346 14.74 -32.54 0.59
CA PRO A 346 15.48 -31.65 -0.29
C PRO A 346 14.63 -30.46 -0.74
N ALA A 347 15.23 -29.27 -0.76
CA ALA A 347 14.56 -28.05 -1.21
C ALA A 347 15.08 -27.53 -2.54
N LYS A 348 14.18 -26.98 -3.36
CA LYS A 348 14.50 -26.34 -4.63
C LYS A 348 14.27 -24.85 -4.52
N MET A 349 15.36 -24.07 -4.44
CA MET A 349 15.28 -22.61 -4.39
C MET A 349 14.60 -22.02 -5.65
N ALA A 350 14.86 -22.62 -6.82
CA ALA A 350 14.33 -22.15 -8.12
C ALA A 350 14.65 -20.67 -8.38
N SER A 351 15.87 -20.25 -8.06
CA SER A 351 16.34 -18.88 -8.22
C SER A 351 16.30 -18.40 -9.66
N MET A 352 16.58 -19.26 -10.63
CA MET A 352 16.58 -18.88 -12.05
C MET A 352 15.15 -18.70 -12.58
N ASP A 353 14.21 -19.54 -12.16
CA ASP A 353 12.78 -19.36 -12.48
C ASP A 353 12.24 -18.05 -11.86
N GLN A 354 12.64 -17.75 -10.62
CA GLN A 354 12.32 -16.49 -9.96
C GLN A 354 12.92 -15.27 -10.68
N LEU A 355 14.17 -15.38 -11.13
CA LEU A 355 14.87 -14.33 -11.88
C LEU A 355 14.16 -14.06 -13.22
N ALA A 356 13.93 -15.11 -14.01
CA ALA A 356 13.26 -15.01 -15.30
C ALA A 356 11.87 -14.36 -15.18
N GLY A 357 11.08 -14.77 -14.17
CA GLY A 357 9.75 -14.20 -13.90
C GLY A 357 9.75 -12.71 -13.54
N ARG A 358 10.90 -12.14 -13.16
CA ARG A 358 11.05 -10.73 -12.75
C ARG A 358 11.74 -9.84 -13.78
N MET A 359 12.34 -10.41 -14.82
CA MET A 359 13.11 -9.63 -15.81
C MET A 359 12.28 -8.59 -16.56
N LYS A 360 11.00 -8.87 -16.83
CA LYS A 360 10.09 -7.89 -17.44
C LYS A 360 9.90 -6.64 -16.57
N GLU A 361 9.80 -6.81 -15.25
CA GLU A 361 9.68 -5.68 -14.31
C GLU A 361 10.99 -4.90 -14.20
N VAL A 362 12.14 -5.60 -14.21
CA VAL A 362 13.47 -5.00 -14.20
C VAL A 362 13.67 -4.11 -15.44
N ARG A 363 13.42 -4.63 -16.64
CA ARG A 363 13.58 -3.91 -17.92
C ARG A 363 12.63 -2.73 -18.08
N ARG A 364 11.45 -2.80 -17.44
CA ARG A 364 10.52 -1.66 -17.40
C ARG A 364 11.12 -0.44 -16.68
N ILE A 365 11.98 -0.66 -15.69
CA ILE A 365 12.70 0.40 -14.97
C ILE A 365 14.03 0.73 -15.64
N HIS A 366 14.72 -0.30 -16.15
CA HIS A 366 16.04 -0.20 -16.79
C HIS A 366 15.99 -0.77 -18.22
N PRO A 367 15.47 -0.01 -19.21
CA PRO A 367 15.42 -0.46 -20.60
C PRO A 367 16.80 -0.82 -21.17
N ASP A 368 17.85 -0.18 -20.67
CA ASP A 368 19.25 -0.44 -21.06
C ASP A 368 19.75 -1.86 -20.69
N PHE A 369 18.97 -2.65 -19.95
CA PHE A 369 19.24 -4.07 -19.66
C PHE A 369 18.61 -5.04 -20.66
N ASP A 370 17.96 -4.53 -21.70
CA ASP A 370 17.50 -5.34 -22.81
C ASP A 370 18.70 -6.03 -23.50
N PRO A 371 18.53 -7.28 -23.96
CA PRO A 371 19.60 -8.01 -24.61
C PRO A 371 20.00 -7.31 -25.91
N VAL A 372 21.26 -6.90 -25.97
CA VAL A 372 21.92 -6.44 -27.19
C VAL A 372 22.91 -7.54 -27.59
N PRO A 373 22.83 -8.09 -28.82
CA PRO A 373 23.84 -9.03 -29.30
C PRO A 373 25.23 -8.39 -29.24
N VAL A 374 26.18 -9.06 -28.62
CA VAL A 374 27.57 -8.60 -28.53
C VAL A 374 28.47 -9.65 -29.18
N THR A 375 29.26 -9.21 -30.16
CA THR A 375 30.25 -10.05 -30.84
C THR A 375 31.65 -9.55 -30.55
N VAL A 376 32.56 -10.45 -30.17
CA VAL A 376 33.99 -10.19 -30.04
C VAL A 376 34.72 -10.97 -31.15
N GLY A 377 35.03 -10.29 -32.25
CA GLY A 377 35.50 -10.94 -33.47
C GLY A 377 34.41 -11.88 -34.02
N ALA A 378 34.73 -13.17 -34.14
CA ALA A 378 33.78 -14.21 -34.58
C ALA A 378 32.99 -14.86 -33.43
N VAL A 379 33.26 -14.48 -32.17
CA VAL A 379 32.60 -15.07 -31.00
C VAL A 379 31.39 -14.24 -30.62
N GLU A 380 30.21 -14.84 -30.69
CA GLU A 380 28.98 -14.27 -30.15
C GLU A 380 28.91 -14.54 -28.64
N LEU A 381 28.75 -13.49 -27.84
CA LEU A 381 28.57 -13.63 -26.40
C LEU A 381 27.11 -13.96 -26.09
N PRO A 382 26.85 -14.94 -25.20
CA PRO A 382 25.49 -15.27 -24.81
C PRO A 382 24.82 -14.08 -24.14
N ASP A 383 23.57 -13.82 -24.53
CA ASP A 383 22.76 -12.81 -23.87
C ASP A 383 22.41 -13.24 -22.42
N PHE A 384 21.92 -12.28 -21.63
CA PHE A 384 21.62 -12.54 -20.21
C PHE A 384 20.50 -13.58 -20.01
N ASP A 385 19.46 -13.59 -20.87
CA ASP A 385 18.34 -14.53 -20.73
C ASP A 385 18.78 -15.96 -21.06
N SER A 386 19.63 -16.11 -22.08
CA SER A 386 20.29 -17.37 -22.43
C SER A 386 21.11 -17.92 -21.25
N LEU A 387 21.89 -17.06 -20.56
CA LEU A 387 22.60 -17.44 -19.34
C LEU A 387 21.66 -17.92 -18.23
N VAL A 388 20.52 -17.24 -18.03
CA VAL A 388 19.52 -17.65 -17.03
C VAL A 388 18.90 -19.00 -17.37
N VAL A 389 18.59 -19.25 -18.64
CA VAL A 389 18.03 -20.54 -19.09
C VAL A 389 19.01 -21.69 -18.87
N GLU A 390 20.27 -21.53 -19.23
CA GLU A 390 21.28 -22.58 -19.00
C GLU A 390 21.55 -22.78 -17.50
N ALA A 391 21.60 -21.71 -16.72
CA ALA A 391 21.77 -21.79 -15.27
C ALA A 391 20.57 -22.49 -14.62
N ALA A 392 19.35 -22.31 -15.12
CA ALA A 392 18.16 -23.01 -14.64
C ALA A 392 18.26 -24.53 -14.84
N LYS A 393 18.87 -24.99 -15.94
CA LYS A 393 19.11 -26.43 -16.17
C LYS A 393 20.09 -26.98 -15.12
N ARG A 394 21.17 -26.25 -14.81
CA ARG A 394 22.13 -26.62 -13.77
C ARG A 394 21.48 -26.62 -12.38
N GLU A 395 20.70 -25.61 -12.05
CA GLU A 395 20.00 -25.47 -10.76
C GLU A 395 19.06 -26.65 -10.49
N LYS A 396 18.32 -27.14 -11.49
CA LYS A 396 17.39 -28.27 -11.34
C LYS A 396 18.06 -29.56 -10.85
N ALA A 397 19.34 -29.76 -11.17
CA ALA A 397 20.09 -30.95 -10.78
C ALA A 397 20.72 -30.84 -9.38
N LEU A 398 20.65 -29.67 -8.73
CA LEU A 398 21.37 -29.36 -7.50
C LEU A 398 20.41 -28.83 -6.42
N PRO A 399 19.41 -29.62 -5.98
CA PRO A 399 18.60 -29.23 -4.83
C PRO A 399 19.45 -29.12 -3.56
N ALA A 400 18.98 -28.32 -2.60
CA ALA A 400 19.55 -28.31 -1.26
C ALA A 400 19.37 -29.69 -0.61
N PRO A 401 20.36 -30.18 0.16
CA PRO A 401 20.29 -31.51 0.77
C PRO A 401 19.27 -31.62 1.91
N PHE A 402 18.75 -30.48 2.40
CA PHE A 402 17.75 -30.39 3.44
C PHE A 402 16.95 -29.09 3.24
N SER A 403 15.85 -28.95 3.98
CA SER A 403 15.08 -27.72 4.04
C SER A 403 15.00 -27.20 5.49
N VAL A 404 14.82 -25.89 5.63
CA VAL A 404 14.57 -25.22 6.92
C VAL A 404 13.40 -24.25 6.75
N HIS A 405 12.80 -23.80 7.84
CA HIS A 405 11.82 -22.73 7.76
C HIS A 405 12.52 -21.39 7.53
N ILE A 406 12.32 -20.80 6.35
CA ILE A 406 12.92 -19.53 5.95
C ILE A 406 11.92 -18.38 6.08
N HIS A 407 12.43 -17.15 6.15
CA HIS A 407 11.64 -15.93 6.06
C HIS A 407 11.12 -15.70 4.63
N GLY A 408 11.93 -16.02 3.61
CA GLY A 408 11.56 -15.92 2.19
C GLY A 408 11.73 -14.53 1.56
N ASP A 409 11.81 -13.48 2.38
CA ASP A 409 12.05 -12.07 1.97
C ASP A 409 12.98 -11.37 2.99
N PHE A 410 14.12 -11.99 3.25
CA PHE A 410 14.99 -11.66 4.38
C PHE A 410 15.86 -10.40 4.17
N ASN A 411 15.22 -9.26 3.92
CA ASN A 411 15.88 -7.96 3.80
C ASN A 411 16.25 -7.40 5.19
N LEU A 412 17.23 -6.51 5.23
CA LEU A 412 17.70 -5.85 6.46
C LEU A 412 16.60 -5.05 7.20
N ASP A 413 15.64 -4.49 6.51
CA ASP A 413 14.52 -3.72 7.07
C ASP A 413 13.44 -4.63 7.67
N ASN A 414 13.44 -5.92 7.35
CA ASN A 414 12.54 -6.92 7.90
C ASN A 414 13.06 -7.55 9.21
N VAL A 415 14.24 -7.15 9.66
CA VAL A 415 14.87 -7.64 10.90
C VAL A 415 14.92 -6.49 11.91
N ILE A 416 14.34 -6.72 13.10
CA ILE A 416 14.38 -5.76 14.21
C ILE A 416 15.26 -6.32 15.32
N TYR A 417 16.11 -5.49 15.89
CA TYR A 417 16.88 -5.80 17.10
C TYR A 417 16.37 -4.97 18.28
N ASP A 418 15.84 -5.68 19.27
CA ASP A 418 15.48 -5.14 20.57
C ASP A 418 16.72 -5.16 21.47
N HIS A 419 17.31 -3.98 21.70
CA HIS A 419 18.53 -3.85 22.49
C HIS A 419 18.30 -4.12 23.99
N LEU A 420 17.09 -3.87 24.51
CA LEU A 420 16.76 -4.12 25.92
C LEU A 420 16.62 -5.62 26.15
N GLY A 421 15.85 -6.28 25.28
CA GLY A 421 15.64 -7.72 25.32
C GLY A 421 16.80 -8.55 24.78
N ARG A 422 17.76 -7.93 24.08
CA ARG A 422 18.83 -8.56 23.29
C ARG A 422 18.29 -9.63 22.33
N LYS A 423 17.15 -9.32 21.70
CA LYS A 423 16.37 -10.25 20.87
C LYS A 423 16.21 -9.75 19.45
N ILE A 424 16.18 -10.70 18.53
CA ILE A 424 15.82 -10.46 17.13
C ILE A 424 14.34 -10.71 16.96
N ARG A 425 13.69 -9.88 16.15
CA ARG A 425 12.30 -10.04 15.72
C ARG A 425 12.22 -9.91 14.20
N PHE A 426 11.27 -10.59 13.58
CA PHE A 426 11.01 -10.52 12.14
C PHE A 426 9.64 -9.91 11.84
N ILE A 427 9.57 -9.16 10.75
CA ILE A 427 8.33 -8.60 10.18
C ILE A 427 8.22 -8.96 8.69
N ASP A 428 7.04 -8.78 8.10
CA ASP A 428 6.76 -9.12 6.69
C ASP A 428 6.93 -10.61 6.37
N LEU A 429 6.16 -11.45 7.06
CA LEU A 429 6.35 -12.89 7.12
C LEU A 429 5.56 -13.66 6.06
N HIS A 430 4.89 -12.97 5.13
CA HIS A 430 4.00 -13.56 4.13
C HIS A 430 4.68 -14.55 3.14
N ARG A 431 6.02 -14.52 3.00
CA ARG A 431 6.78 -15.45 2.12
C ARG A 431 7.38 -16.65 2.86
N SER A 432 7.10 -16.80 4.15
CA SER A 432 7.74 -17.81 4.98
C SER A 432 7.28 -19.22 4.61
N ARG A 433 8.23 -20.15 4.48
CA ARG A 433 7.97 -21.56 4.12
C ARG A 433 9.20 -22.43 4.39
N TYR A 434 9.03 -23.75 4.34
CA TYR A 434 10.18 -24.67 4.28
C TYR A 434 10.85 -24.57 2.92
N MET A 435 12.16 -24.30 2.91
CA MET A 435 12.95 -24.05 1.71
C MET A 435 14.45 -24.16 2.00
N ASP A 436 15.23 -23.96 0.95
CA ASP A 436 16.66 -23.74 1.03
C ASP A 436 17.00 -22.44 1.79
N TYR A 437 17.78 -22.56 2.88
CA TYR A 437 18.24 -21.44 3.69
C TYR A 437 19.10 -20.43 2.92
N VAL A 438 19.73 -20.87 1.82
CA VAL A 438 20.53 -20.02 0.93
C VAL A 438 19.70 -18.90 0.31
N GLN A 439 18.38 -19.09 0.18
CA GLN A 439 17.49 -18.05 -0.29
C GLN A 439 17.56 -16.81 0.62
N ASP A 440 17.34 -16.97 1.92
CA ASP A 440 17.42 -15.87 2.89
C ASP A 440 18.84 -15.29 2.93
N VAL A 441 19.87 -16.15 2.82
CA VAL A 441 21.26 -15.69 2.83
C VAL A 441 21.52 -14.73 1.67
N SER A 442 21.12 -15.11 0.46
CA SER A 442 21.32 -14.29 -0.74
C SER A 442 20.50 -13.00 -0.72
N VAL A 443 19.28 -13.01 -0.17
CA VAL A 443 18.44 -11.81 -0.04
C VAL A 443 19.09 -10.84 0.93
N PHE A 444 19.49 -11.30 2.12
CA PHE A 444 20.09 -10.45 3.13
C PHE A 444 21.36 -9.77 2.61
N MET A 445 22.27 -10.53 2.01
CA MET A 445 23.53 -9.99 1.48
C MET A 445 23.31 -8.89 0.43
N VAL A 446 22.41 -9.12 -0.55
CA VAL A 446 22.13 -8.10 -1.58
C VAL A 446 21.32 -6.94 -1.03
N SER A 447 20.44 -7.16 -0.06
CA SER A 447 19.69 -6.07 0.57
C SER A 447 20.63 -5.05 1.24
N ASN A 448 21.72 -5.51 1.86
CA ASN A 448 22.80 -4.66 2.37
C ASN A 448 23.49 -3.87 1.25
N TYR A 449 23.90 -4.52 0.15
CA TYR A 449 24.59 -3.84 -0.96
C TYR A 449 23.72 -2.79 -1.66
N ARG A 450 22.40 -3.01 -1.72
CA ARG A 450 21.41 -2.15 -2.39
C ARG A 450 21.27 -0.77 -1.74
N LEU A 451 21.71 -0.60 -0.49
CA LEU A 451 21.69 0.70 0.19
C LEU A 451 22.46 1.74 -0.64
N GLN A 452 21.74 2.76 -1.11
CA GLN A 452 22.24 3.81 -2.02
C GLN A 452 23.04 4.87 -1.25
N ILE A 453 24.11 4.44 -0.60
CA ILE A 453 24.99 5.31 0.19
C ILE A 453 26.33 5.43 -0.54
N GLN A 454 26.82 6.65 -0.68
CA GLN A 454 28.09 6.93 -1.38
C GLN A 454 29.27 7.15 -0.41
N ASP A 455 29.00 7.16 0.90
CA ASP A 455 30.02 7.33 1.93
C ASP A 455 30.91 6.08 2.05
N GLY A 456 32.21 6.25 1.82
CA GLY A 456 33.20 5.16 1.79
C GLY A 456 33.23 4.34 3.10
N PRO A 457 33.40 4.98 4.28
CA PRO A 457 33.35 4.28 5.56
C PRO A 457 32.07 3.47 5.78
N VAL A 458 30.89 4.01 5.44
CA VAL A 458 29.64 3.27 5.55
C VAL A 458 29.59 2.09 4.56
N ARG A 459 30.16 2.23 3.34
CA ARG A 459 30.25 1.13 2.37
C ARG A 459 31.18 0.01 2.82
N GLU A 460 32.31 0.34 3.44
CA GLU A 460 33.19 -0.65 4.08
C GLU A 460 32.47 -1.38 5.21
N ARG A 461 31.73 -0.64 6.04
CA ARG A 461 30.90 -1.20 7.11
C ARG A 461 29.81 -2.14 6.59
N ILE A 462 29.11 -1.78 5.52
CA ILE A 462 28.14 -2.65 4.82
C ILE A 462 28.83 -3.92 4.31
N ALA A 463 29.97 -3.79 3.64
CA ALA A 463 30.73 -4.93 3.12
C ALA A 463 31.16 -5.87 4.26
N GLN A 464 31.60 -5.33 5.40
CA GLN A 464 31.97 -6.12 6.58
C GLN A 464 30.79 -6.93 7.11
N VAL A 465 29.60 -6.34 7.22
CA VAL A 465 28.38 -7.06 7.65
C VAL A 465 28.07 -8.23 6.71
N VAL A 466 28.19 -8.02 5.40
CA VAL A 466 27.97 -9.07 4.40
C VAL A 466 28.99 -10.20 4.54
N MET A 467 30.27 -9.86 4.74
CA MET A 467 31.34 -10.85 4.93
C MET A 467 31.14 -11.67 6.20
N ASP A 468 30.81 -11.03 7.32
CA ASP A 468 30.55 -11.72 8.60
C ASP A 468 29.34 -12.66 8.52
N PHE A 469 28.30 -12.21 7.81
CA PHE A 469 27.09 -12.98 7.59
C PHE A 469 27.34 -14.20 6.68
N HIS A 470 28.08 -14.01 5.58
CA HIS A 470 28.54 -15.12 4.72
C HIS A 470 29.39 -16.12 5.49
N ALA A 471 30.32 -15.65 6.34
CA ALA A 471 31.15 -16.53 7.17
C ALA A 471 30.30 -17.36 8.14
N THR A 472 29.24 -16.77 8.70
CA THR A 472 28.28 -17.49 9.56
C THR A 472 27.50 -18.55 8.80
N ALA A 473 26.96 -18.21 7.62
CA ALA A 473 26.24 -19.14 6.75
C ALA A 473 27.15 -20.29 6.27
N THR A 474 28.41 -19.99 5.93
CA THR A 474 29.42 -20.98 5.53
C THR A 474 29.74 -21.95 6.67
N LYS A 475 29.89 -21.44 7.91
CA LYS A 475 30.09 -22.31 9.09
C LYS A 475 28.90 -23.24 9.30
N PHE A 476 27.67 -22.74 9.11
CA PHE A 476 26.47 -23.57 9.17
C PHE A 476 26.48 -24.64 8.07
N ALA A 477 26.72 -24.27 6.81
CA ALA A 477 26.82 -25.20 5.68
C ALA A 477 27.79 -26.36 5.96
N ARG A 478 29.00 -26.03 6.44
CA ARG A 478 30.01 -27.02 6.82
C ARG A 478 29.53 -27.96 7.93
N SER A 479 28.86 -27.42 8.95
CA SER A 479 28.29 -28.23 10.04
C SER A 479 27.20 -29.20 9.57
N GLN A 480 26.49 -28.84 8.49
CA GLN A 480 25.44 -29.66 7.88
C GLN A 480 25.94 -30.53 6.72
N LYS A 481 27.26 -30.54 6.44
CA LYS A 481 27.88 -31.22 5.30
C LYS A 481 27.28 -30.82 3.94
N ASP A 482 26.80 -29.59 3.85
CA ASP A 482 26.25 -29.02 2.62
C ASP A 482 27.38 -28.57 1.69
N GLN A 483 27.77 -29.46 0.77
CA GLN A 483 28.89 -29.20 -0.13
C GLN A 483 28.54 -28.20 -1.23
N THR A 484 27.27 -28.07 -1.60
CA THR A 484 26.83 -27.25 -2.76
C THR A 484 26.42 -25.82 -2.39
N PHE A 485 26.56 -25.45 -1.12
CA PHE A 485 26.18 -24.14 -0.57
C PHE A 485 26.68 -22.96 -1.42
N GLU A 486 27.98 -22.90 -1.73
CA GLU A 486 28.58 -21.78 -2.49
C GLU A 486 28.01 -21.67 -3.91
N TYR A 487 27.76 -22.80 -4.57
CA TYR A 487 27.19 -22.82 -5.91
C TYR A 487 25.73 -22.33 -5.90
N ARG A 488 24.93 -22.81 -4.96
CA ARG A 488 23.54 -22.33 -4.79
C ARG A 488 23.51 -20.88 -4.35
N LEU A 489 24.46 -20.42 -3.54
CA LEU A 489 24.57 -19.02 -3.15
C LEU A 489 24.86 -18.14 -4.36
N ALA A 490 25.70 -18.59 -5.30
CA ALA A 490 25.98 -17.85 -6.54
C ALA A 490 24.70 -17.61 -7.37
N LEU A 491 23.88 -18.66 -7.53
CA LEU A 491 22.58 -18.57 -8.20
C LEU A 491 21.61 -17.64 -7.46
N GLY A 492 21.54 -17.76 -6.13
CA GLY A 492 20.72 -16.91 -5.28
C GLY A 492 21.13 -15.43 -5.36
N LEU A 493 22.44 -15.16 -5.32
CA LEU A 493 23.00 -13.82 -5.47
C LEU A 493 22.74 -13.26 -6.86
N ALA A 494 22.92 -14.05 -7.92
CA ALA A 494 22.63 -13.62 -9.29
C ALA A 494 21.17 -13.16 -9.42
N ARG A 495 20.22 -13.97 -8.92
CA ARG A 495 18.81 -13.59 -8.84
C ARG A 495 18.61 -12.32 -8.01
N SER A 496 19.14 -12.26 -6.79
CA SER A 496 18.93 -11.13 -5.88
C SER A 496 19.49 -9.83 -6.45
N PHE A 497 20.69 -9.83 -7.03
CA PHE A 497 21.32 -8.64 -7.64
C PHE A 497 20.48 -8.11 -8.80
N ALA A 498 20.14 -8.95 -9.77
CA ALA A 498 19.37 -8.51 -10.94
C ALA A 498 17.97 -8.04 -10.55
N THR A 499 17.22 -8.82 -9.76
CA THR A 499 15.85 -8.47 -9.39
C THR A 499 15.76 -7.29 -8.42
N SER A 500 16.81 -6.98 -7.64
CA SER A 500 16.83 -5.80 -6.76
C SER A 500 16.99 -4.49 -7.51
N THR A 501 17.48 -4.51 -8.76
CA THR A 501 17.62 -3.29 -9.57
C THR A 501 16.30 -2.58 -9.82
N ARG A 502 15.15 -3.27 -9.76
CA ARG A 502 13.80 -2.66 -9.84
C ARG A 502 13.51 -1.63 -8.74
N PHE A 503 14.34 -1.62 -7.69
CA PHE A 503 14.25 -0.67 -6.57
C PHE A 503 15.37 0.38 -6.56
N THR A 504 16.23 0.36 -7.58
CA THR A 504 17.38 1.27 -7.71
C THR A 504 17.21 2.09 -8.97
N LEU A 505 17.05 3.41 -8.85
CA LEU A 505 16.95 4.31 -10.01
C LEU A 505 18.30 4.86 -10.47
N GLU A 506 19.30 4.90 -9.58
CA GLU A 506 20.63 5.38 -9.93
C GLU A 506 21.29 4.39 -10.91
N ARG A 507 21.51 4.85 -12.14
CA ARG A 507 21.89 4.00 -13.28
C ARG A 507 23.21 3.29 -13.06
N SER A 508 24.21 3.95 -12.47
CA SER A 508 25.53 3.35 -12.30
C SER A 508 25.50 2.20 -11.29
N HIS A 509 24.80 2.35 -10.16
CA HIS A 509 24.63 1.34 -9.13
C HIS A 509 23.77 0.18 -9.64
N ALA A 510 22.65 0.46 -10.31
CA ALA A 510 21.84 -0.58 -10.94
C ALA A 510 22.65 -1.40 -11.95
N ARG A 511 23.45 -0.74 -12.79
CA ARG A 511 24.35 -1.41 -13.75
C ARG A 511 25.41 -2.26 -13.05
N ARG A 512 26.03 -1.75 -11.97
CA ARG A 512 27.00 -2.50 -11.14
C ARG A 512 26.39 -3.77 -10.55
N MET A 513 25.14 -3.72 -10.07
CA MET A 513 24.41 -4.90 -9.59
C MET A 513 24.11 -5.88 -10.72
N PHE A 514 23.62 -5.38 -11.86
CA PHE A 514 23.26 -6.23 -13.00
C PHE A 514 24.50 -6.96 -13.59
N VAL A 515 25.63 -6.27 -13.71
CA VAL A 515 26.89 -6.88 -14.15
C VAL A 515 27.38 -7.93 -13.16
N ARG A 516 27.27 -7.71 -11.85
CA ARG A 516 27.57 -8.74 -10.82
C ARG A 516 26.68 -9.97 -10.98
N SER A 517 25.39 -9.79 -11.28
CA SER A 517 24.49 -10.90 -11.58
C SER A 517 24.96 -11.70 -12.79
N ARG A 518 25.29 -11.02 -13.90
CA ARG A 518 25.82 -11.68 -15.10
C ARG A 518 27.11 -12.45 -14.82
N PHE A 519 28.07 -11.81 -14.15
CA PHE A 519 29.35 -12.43 -13.75
C PHE A 519 29.12 -13.71 -12.96
N LEU A 520 28.19 -13.70 -12.00
CA LEU A 520 27.85 -14.88 -11.20
C LEU A 520 27.28 -16.02 -12.07
N LEU A 521 26.40 -15.71 -13.02
CA LEU A 521 25.86 -16.71 -13.94
C LEU A 521 26.95 -17.33 -14.82
N GLU A 522 27.84 -16.51 -15.37
CA GLU A 522 28.98 -16.97 -16.19
C GLU A 522 29.90 -17.89 -15.37
N ARG A 523 30.25 -17.51 -14.14
CA ARG A 523 31.07 -18.36 -13.24
C ARG A 523 30.39 -19.68 -12.89
N VAL A 524 29.09 -19.66 -12.63
CA VAL A 524 28.28 -20.86 -12.34
C VAL A 524 28.27 -21.83 -13.53
N LEU A 525 28.19 -21.29 -14.75
CA LEU A 525 28.15 -22.08 -15.98
C LEU A 525 29.52 -22.62 -16.39
N GLU A 526 30.59 -21.89 -16.12
CA GLU A 526 31.96 -22.35 -16.33
C GLU A 526 32.38 -23.45 -15.36
N CYS A 527 31.73 -23.56 -14.21
CA CYS A 527 31.99 -24.63 -13.26
C CYS A 527 31.65 -26.00 -13.89
N PRO A 528 32.64 -26.90 -14.06
CA PRO A 528 32.38 -28.21 -14.65
C PRO A 528 31.37 -29.01 -13.82
N GLN A 529 30.51 -29.78 -14.48
CA GLN A 529 29.54 -30.61 -13.79
C GLN A 529 30.22 -31.62 -12.86
N GLY A 530 29.69 -31.78 -11.64
CA GLY A 530 30.29 -32.61 -10.59
C GLY A 530 31.39 -31.91 -9.77
N ARG A 531 31.77 -30.67 -10.12
CA ARG A 531 32.76 -29.86 -9.38
C ARG A 531 32.12 -28.76 -8.54
N GLU A 532 30.79 -28.73 -8.44
CA GLU A 532 30.03 -27.67 -7.76
C GLU A 532 30.38 -27.58 -6.27
N GLY A 533 30.72 -28.71 -5.63
CA GLY A 533 31.18 -28.74 -4.24
C GLY A 533 32.52 -28.04 -3.98
N ARG A 534 33.28 -27.76 -5.05
CA ARG A 534 34.55 -27.01 -4.99
C ARG A 534 34.40 -25.54 -5.39
N PHE A 535 33.19 -25.12 -5.78
CA PHE A 535 32.92 -23.75 -6.18
C PHE A 535 33.20 -22.78 -5.02
N LYS A 536 33.73 -21.59 -5.35
CA LYS A 536 34.06 -20.53 -4.40
C LYS A 536 33.65 -19.18 -4.95
N LEU A 537 33.03 -18.38 -4.11
CA LEU A 537 32.67 -17.00 -4.43
C LEU A 537 33.72 -16.00 -3.94
N PRO A 538 34.08 -15.01 -4.77
CA PRO A 538 34.89 -13.86 -4.34
C PRO A 538 34.00 -12.86 -3.59
N ILE A 539 33.58 -13.20 -2.37
CA ILE A 539 32.59 -12.42 -1.60
C ILE A 539 33.08 -10.99 -1.33
N LYS A 540 34.36 -10.81 -1.03
CA LYS A 540 34.91 -9.48 -0.76
C LYS A 540 34.75 -8.57 -1.98
N GLU A 541 35.14 -9.06 -3.16
CA GLU A 541 35.12 -8.32 -4.42
C GLU A 541 33.69 -8.08 -4.93
N LEU A 542 32.78 -9.03 -4.67
CA LEU A 542 31.37 -8.88 -5.05
C LEU A 542 30.66 -7.77 -4.26
N PHE A 543 31.12 -7.46 -3.04
CA PHE A 543 30.46 -6.52 -2.14
C PHE A 543 31.28 -5.27 -1.82
N SER A 544 32.51 -5.15 -2.35
CA SER A 544 33.25 -3.89 -2.42
C SER A 544 32.80 -3.05 -3.63
N ASP A 545 32.96 -1.73 -3.55
CA ASP A 545 32.75 -0.80 -4.68
C ASP A 545 34.04 -0.46 -5.41
#